data_AF-A0A2I0DRZ5-F1
#
_entry.id   AF-A0A2I0DRZ5-F1
#
_cell.length_a   1.000
_cell.length_b   1.000
_cell.length_c   1.000
_cell.angle_alpha   90.00
_cell.angle_beta   90.00
_cell.angle_gamma   90.00
#
_symmetry.space_group_name_H-M   'P 1'
#
loop_
_entity.id
_entity.type
_entity.pdbx_description
1 polymer ?
#
loop_
_entity_poly.entity_id
_entity_poly.type
_entity_poly.pdbx_seq_one_letter_code
_entity_poly.pdbx_strand_id
1 'polypeptide(L)'
;MLLLRTISLYFLLIFLLWGCAVDKRPDHYISAIPVSRSLAAHASHLPQHSQLQNALKQRNLIISETGEILPINQSVCNAALFYRVTDATFPQYVGKHQDLLSGFYIDVIRVNNDWVVVDTDNDFTQSQRRLTLPALALALTPKLMRHDAIIIRPEPETRLSDLKQLLQSAKAQFPQHSLQFVVAEKYVVQVEKSGVKGVSDSPAQSHPYLAATSLTSNARKRVLMTVDSFDVAEPIAIIVDTQPLTACMQANKSVVLAPTQKIIAPPLTVDAVLLANVLPSNADFNRLDEQQLLLSDGQYLTIDNQQQSYPLSNKIDTNRCRQLTPGDELYQYCLDRQQDGDTAVTTQKYIMKKQQ
;
A
#
# COMPACT_ATOMS: atom_id res chain seq x y z
N MET A 1 -32.27 -58.72 -29.90
CA MET A 1 -30.85 -58.44 -29.56
C MET A 1 -30.28 -57.17 -30.22
N LEU A 2 -30.79 -56.69 -31.37
CA LEU A 2 -30.27 -55.47 -32.01
C LEU A 2 -30.59 -54.17 -31.27
N LEU A 3 -31.79 -54.05 -30.69
CA LEU A 3 -32.25 -52.84 -29.98
C LEU A 3 -31.49 -52.54 -28.67
N LEU A 4 -31.02 -53.58 -27.97
CA LEU A 4 -30.27 -53.39 -26.73
C LEU A 4 -28.85 -52.85 -26.99
N ARG A 5 -28.27 -53.22 -28.14
CA ARG A 5 -26.94 -52.75 -28.56
C ARG A 5 -26.95 -51.28 -28.98
N THR A 6 -28.01 -50.82 -29.66
CA THR A 6 -28.14 -49.41 -30.04
C THR A 6 -28.36 -48.51 -28.83
N ILE A 7 -29.17 -48.93 -27.85
CA ILE A 7 -29.40 -48.15 -26.62
C ILE A 7 -28.11 -48.03 -25.79
N SER A 8 -27.35 -49.13 -25.67
CA SER A 8 -26.08 -49.12 -24.92
C SER A 8 -25.01 -48.26 -25.59
N LEU A 9 -24.95 -48.23 -26.93
CA LEU A 9 -24.06 -47.33 -27.69
C LEU A 9 -24.45 -45.86 -27.55
N TYR A 10 -25.74 -45.54 -27.54
CA TYR A 10 -26.21 -44.16 -27.32
C TYR A 10 -25.91 -43.68 -25.89
N PHE A 11 -26.07 -44.53 -24.88
CA PHE A 11 -25.72 -44.19 -23.51
C PHE A 11 -24.21 -43.97 -23.33
N LEU A 12 -23.37 -44.78 -23.99
CA LEU A 12 -21.92 -44.61 -23.97
C LEU A 12 -21.49 -43.31 -24.68
N LEU A 13 -22.17 -42.95 -25.78
CA LEU A 13 -21.91 -41.71 -26.51
C LEU A 13 -22.29 -40.46 -25.68
N ILE A 14 -23.41 -40.52 -24.94
CA ILE A 14 -23.84 -39.43 -24.05
C ILE A 14 -22.85 -39.25 -22.88
N PHE A 15 -22.35 -40.36 -22.30
CA PHE A 15 -21.34 -40.30 -21.23
C PHE A 15 -19.98 -39.74 -21.71
N LEU A 16 -19.58 -40.05 -22.96
CA LEU A 16 -18.35 -39.51 -23.54
C LEU A 16 -18.45 -38.02 -23.92
N LEU A 17 -19.67 -37.52 -24.19
CA LEU A 17 -19.91 -36.11 -24.49
C LEU A 17 -20.09 -35.22 -23.24
N TRP A 18 -20.27 -35.80 -22.06
CA TRP A 18 -20.33 -35.07 -20.78
C TRP A 18 -18.98 -34.92 -20.07
N GLY A 19 -17.91 -35.49 -20.65
CA GLY A 19 -16.53 -35.25 -20.23
C GLY A 19 -15.98 -33.91 -20.73
N CYS A 20 -16.68 -32.80 -20.47
CA CYS A 20 -16.05 -31.49 -20.60
C CYS A 20 -14.95 -31.42 -19.54
N ALA A 21 -13.70 -31.51 -19.97
CA ALA A 21 -12.57 -31.08 -19.17
C ALA A 21 -12.87 -29.63 -18.74
N VAL A 22 -13.26 -29.46 -17.48
CA VAL A 22 -13.30 -28.16 -16.84
C VAL A 22 -11.86 -27.68 -16.82
N ASP A 23 -11.52 -26.80 -17.74
CA ASP A 23 -10.23 -26.12 -17.76
C ASP A 23 -10.13 -25.36 -16.43
N LYS A 24 -9.37 -25.91 -15.48
CA LYS A 24 -9.11 -25.29 -14.17
C LYS A 24 -8.13 -24.11 -14.30
N ARG A 25 -8.20 -23.35 -15.39
CA ARG A 25 -7.43 -22.12 -15.54
C ARG A 25 -8.29 -20.98 -14.99
N PRO A 26 -7.75 -20.10 -14.15
CA PRO A 26 -8.51 -18.95 -13.67
C PRO A 26 -8.96 -18.09 -14.85
N ASP A 27 -10.27 -17.85 -14.99
CA ASP A 27 -10.87 -16.95 -16.00
C ASP A 27 -10.57 -15.45 -15.76
N HIS A 28 -9.52 -15.14 -15.01
CA HIS A 28 -9.16 -13.78 -14.64
C HIS A 28 -7.71 -13.47 -15.00
N TYR A 29 -7.40 -13.53 -16.30
CA TYR A 29 -6.45 -12.55 -16.81
C TYR A 29 -7.21 -11.24 -16.97
N ILE A 30 -7.08 -10.41 -15.93
CA ILE A 30 -7.49 -9.01 -15.98
C ILE A 30 -6.78 -8.40 -17.19
N SER A 31 -7.55 -7.78 -18.10
CA SER A 31 -6.98 -7.03 -19.22
C SER A 31 -5.85 -6.17 -18.70
N ALA A 32 -4.67 -6.25 -19.35
CA ALA A 32 -3.53 -5.41 -19.01
C ALA A 32 -4.01 -3.97 -18.85
N ILE A 33 -3.94 -3.45 -17.62
CA ILE A 33 -4.38 -2.09 -17.32
C ILE A 33 -3.57 -1.19 -18.26
N PRO A 34 -4.20 -0.43 -19.16
CA PRO A 34 -3.48 0.47 -20.03
C PRO A 34 -2.75 1.46 -19.13
N VAL A 35 -1.44 1.30 -19.00
CA VAL A 35 -0.61 2.22 -18.23
C VAL A 35 -0.66 3.52 -19.01
N SER A 36 -1.39 4.50 -18.47
CA SER A 36 -1.37 5.85 -19.03
C SER A 36 0.09 6.29 -19.12
N ARG A 37 0.50 6.76 -20.30
CA ARG A 37 1.84 7.32 -20.49
C ARG A 37 2.01 8.63 -19.71
N SER A 38 0.91 9.25 -19.26
CA SER A 38 0.95 10.43 -18.42
C SER A 38 1.37 10.08 -17.00
N LEU A 39 2.17 10.95 -16.40
CA LEU A 39 2.37 10.96 -14.95
C LEU A 39 1.00 11.05 -14.24
N ALA A 40 0.90 10.40 -13.07
CA ALA A 40 -0.24 10.60 -12.19
C ALA A 40 -0.33 12.07 -11.77
N ALA A 41 -1.55 12.57 -11.54
CA ALA A 41 -1.76 14.01 -11.30
C ALA A 41 -1.01 14.55 -10.05
N HIS A 42 -0.75 13.69 -9.07
CA HIS A 42 -0.02 14.02 -7.83
C HIS A 42 1.50 13.86 -7.96
N ALA A 43 2.01 13.47 -9.13
CA ALA A 43 3.44 13.33 -9.37
C ALA A 43 4.11 14.68 -9.64
N SER A 44 5.40 14.74 -9.31
CA SER A 44 6.23 15.90 -9.58
C SER A 44 6.49 16.05 -11.07
N HIS A 45 6.34 17.29 -11.54
CA HIS A 45 6.77 17.72 -12.87
C HIS A 45 8.12 18.46 -12.86
N LEU A 46 8.77 18.58 -11.69
CA LEU A 46 10.06 19.27 -11.55
C LEU A 46 11.20 18.49 -12.24
N PRO A 47 12.05 19.14 -13.07
CA PRO A 47 13.14 18.46 -13.78
C PRO A 47 14.12 17.71 -12.87
N GLN A 48 14.40 18.26 -11.68
CA GLN A 48 15.29 17.66 -10.69
C GLN A 48 14.80 16.30 -10.17
N HIS A 49 13.49 16.04 -10.19
CA HIS A 49 12.92 14.77 -9.76
C HIS A 49 12.84 13.74 -10.91
N SER A 50 13.13 14.10 -12.15
CA SER A 50 12.87 13.25 -13.33
C SER A 50 13.54 11.87 -13.28
N GLN A 51 14.81 11.80 -12.89
CA GLN A 51 15.56 10.54 -12.80
C GLN A 51 15.00 9.64 -11.70
N LEU A 52 14.79 10.20 -10.50
CA LEU A 52 14.20 9.48 -9.37
C LEU A 52 12.77 9.02 -9.69
N GLN A 53 11.96 9.89 -10.31
CA GLN A 53 10.61 9.60 -10.74
C GLN A 53 10.55 8.42 -11.74
N ASN A 54 11.55 8.29 -12.62
CA ASN A 54 11.63 7.14 -13.53
C ASN A 54 11.97 5.84 -12.81
N ALA A 55 12.87 5.86 -11.83
CA ALA A 55 13.18 4.70 -11.01
C ALA A 55 11.98 4.27 -10.15
N LEU A 56 11.32 5.23 -9.48
CA LEU A 56 10.15 4.98 -8.65
C LEU A 56 8.97 4.40 -9.44
N LYS A 57 8.75 4.84 -10.69
CA LYS A 57 7.70 4.27 -11.55
C LYS A 57 7.85 2.77 -11.76
N GLN A 58 9.08 2.29 -11.91
CA GLN A 58 9.35 0.85 -12.04
C GLN A 58 9.04 0.08 -10.76
N ARG A 59 8.81 0.79 -9.65
CA ARG A 59 8.45 0.25 -8.34
C ARG A 59 6.98 0.49 -7.97
N ASN A 60 6.13 0.96 -8.89
CA ASN A 60 4.75 1.42 -8.63
C ASN A 60 4.67 2.66 -7.71
N LEU A 61 5.71 3.48 -7.69
CA LEU A 61 5.82 4.67 -6.86
C LEU A 61 5.98 5.93 -7.70
N ILE A 62 5.66 7.07 -7.09
CA ILE A 62 5.90 8.39 -7.65
C ILE A 62 6.44 9.33 -6.56
N ILE A 63 7.09 10.41 -6.96
CA ILE A 63 7.55 11.45 -6.05
C ILE A 63 6.69 12.70 -6.27
N SER A 64 6.17 13.29 -5.20
CA SER A 64 5.39 14.53 -5.26
C SER A 64 6.30 15.75 -5.47
N GLU A 65 5.70 16.92 -5.75
CA GLU A 65 6.47 18.17 -5.87
C GLU A 65 7.26 18.51 -4.59
N THR A 66 6.81 18.07 -3.41
CA THR A 66 7.50 18.27 -2.12
C THR A 66 8.55 17.23 -1.79
N GLY A 67 8.71 16.20 -2.64
CA GLY A 67 9.66 15.12 -2.42
C GLY A 67 9.08 13.89 -1.68
N GLU A 68 7.79 13.91 -1.32
CA GLU A 68 7.13 12.76 -0.70
C GLU A 68 6.93 11.63 -1.71
N ILE A 69 7.23 10.40 -1.32
CA ILE A 69 7.04 9.21 -2.16
C ILE A 69 5.67 8.58 -1.86
N LEU A 70 4.87 8.47 -2.91
CA LEU A 70 3.47 8.07 -2.87
C LEU A 70 3.23 6.86 -3.79
N PRO A 71 2.15 6.08 -3.56
CA PRO A 71 1.68 5.11 -4.54
C PRO A 71 1.41 5.77 -5.89
N ILE A 72 1.70 5.05 -6.98
CA ILE A 72 1.44 5.56 -8.33
C ILE A 72 -0.05 5.83 -8.59
N ASN A 73 -0.93 5.06 -7.95
CA ASN A 73 -2.37 5.26 -7.90
C ASN A 73 -2.97 4.47 -6.73
N GLN A 74 -4.27 4.62 -6.46
CA GLN A 74 -4.97 3.87 -5.41
C GLN A 74 -5.13 2.38 -5.72
N SER A 75 -5.16 1.99 -7.01
CA SER A 75 -5.42 0.60 -7.41
C SER A 75 -4.33 -0.35 -6.93
N VAL A 76 -3.08 0.11 -6.76
CA VAL A 76 -2.01 -0.73 -6.21
C VAL A 76 -2.24 -1.12 -4.75
N CYS A 77 -3.07 -0.38 -4.01
CA CYS A 77 -3.37 -0.66 -2.60
C CYS A 77 -4.40 -1.78 -2.41
N ASN A 78 -5.07 -2.23 -3.47
CA ASN A 78 -6.24 -3.13 -3.43
C ASN A 78 -7.39 -2.63 -2.52
N ALA A 79 -7.40 -1.33 -2.20
CA ALA A 79 -8.45 -0.69 -1.43
C ALA A 79 -8.45 0.81 -1.79
N ALA A 80 -9.62 1.44 -1.74
CA ALA A 80 -9.72 2.89 -1.93
C ALA A 80 -9.00 3.64 -0.80
N LEU A 81 -8.27 4.71 -1.12
CA LEU A 81 -7.64 5.56 -0.11
C LEU A 81 -8.48 6.81 0.15
N PHE A 82 -8.74 7.12 1.41
CA PHE A 82 -9.43 8.34 1.83
C PHE A 82 -8.54 9.16 2.74
N TYR A 83 -8.41 10.46 2.47
CA TYR A 83 -7.68 11.36 3.36
C TYR A 83 -8.53 11.75 4.56
N ARG A 84 -8.01 11.51 5.77
CA ARG A 84 -8.62 11.90 7.02
C ARG A 84 -8.39 13.38 7.26
N VAL A 85 -9.49 14.13 7.28
CA VAL A 85 -9.47 15.57 7.48
C VAL A 85 -9.60 15.87 8.97
N THR A 86 -8.56 16.45 9.53
CA THR A 86 -8.52 16.88 10.93
C THR A 86 -8.46 18.40 11.07
N ASP A 87 -7.96 19.11 10.06
CA ASP A 87 -7.89 20.57 10.03
C ASP A 87 -8.11 21.15 8.61
N ALA A 88 -7.82 22.43 8.41
CA ALA A 88 -7.92 23.12 7.12
C ALA A 88 -6.59 23.16 6.33
N THR A 89 -5.56 22.45 6.81
CA THR A 89 -4.23 22.38 6.21
C THR A 89 -4.06 21.03 5.53
N PHE A 90 -3.88 21.04 4.22
CA PHE A 90 -3.85 19.81 3.44
C PHE A 90 -2.47 19.57 2.83
N PRO A 91 -2.02 18.30 2.73
CA PRO A 91 -0.86 17.94 1.93
C PRO A 91 -0.97 18.46 0.48
N GLN A 92 0.17 18.71 -0.18
CA GLN A 92 0.16 19.31 -1.52
C GLN A 92 -0.51 18.46 -2.59
N TYR A 93 -0.51 17.12 -2.43
CA TYR A 93 -1.23 16.23 -3.34
C TYR A 93 -2.76 16.41 -3.24
N VAL A 94 -3.29 16.98 -2.15
CA VAL A 94 -4.72 17.26 -2.01
C VAL A 94 -5.12 18.44 -2.91
N GLY A 95 -6.06 18.20 -3.85
CA GLY A 95 -6.32 19.06 -5.01
C GLY A 95 -5.65 18.60 -6.32
N LYS A 96 -4.81 17.56 -6.29
CA LYS A 96 -4.19 16.92 -7.47
C LYS A 96 -4.22 15.38 -7.40
N HIS A 97 -5.09 14.80 -6.58
CA HIS A 97 -5.01 13.39 -6.16
C HIS A 97 -5.97 12.44 -6.88
N GLN A 98 -6.52 12.79 -8.05
CA GLN A 98 -7.56 12.00 -8.73
C GLN A 98 -7.18 10.51 -8.89
N ASP A 99 -5.88 10.21 -9.00
CA ASP A 99 -5.36 8.85 -9.15
C ASP A 99 -5.00 8.20 -7.81
N LEU A 100 -4.83 8.98 -6.73
CA LEU A 100 -4.33 8.54 -5.42
C LEU A 100 -5.42 8.36 -4.37
N LEU A 101 -6.40 9.28 -4.28
CA LEU A 101 -7.46 9.23 -3.28
C LEU A 101 -8.82 9.10 -3.95
N SER A 102 -9.73 8.41 -3.27
CA SER A 102 -11.16 8.33 -3.59
C SER A 102 -12.00 9.41 -2.89
N GLY A 103 -11.38 10.24 -2.04
CA GLY A 103 -12.02 11.36 -1.37
C GLY A 103 -11.58 11.52 0.08
N PHE A 104 -12.52 11.92 0.94
CA PHE A 104 -12.23 12.44 2.28
C PHE A 104 -13.04 11.75 3.37
N TYR A 105 -12.42 11.63 4.55
CA TYR A 105 -13.05 11.10 5.76
C TYR A 105 -13.02 12.15 6.87
N ILE A 106 -14.16 12.37 7.52
CA ILE A 106 -14.37 13.46 8.48
C ILE A 106 -15.02 12.89 9.75
N ASP A 107 -14.32 12.98 10.88
CA ASP A 107 -14.90 12.72 12.20
C ASP A 107 -15.55 14.00 12.73
N VAL A 108 -16.78 13.93 13.22
CA VAL A 108 -17.52 15.11 13.73
C VAL A 108 -18.19 14.87 15.08
N ILE A 109 -18.30 15.91 15.89
CA ILE A 109 -19.10 15.94 17.13
C ILE A 109 -20.08 17.11 17.10
N ARG A 110 -21.12 17.03 17.94
CA ARG A 110 -22.07 18.14 18.09
C ARG A 110 -21.69 19.01 19.29
N VAL A 111 -21.46 20.30 19.05
CA VAL A 111 -21.08 21.28 20.08
C VAL A 111 -21.94 22.52 19.90
N ASN A 112 -22.69 22.91 20.93
CA ASN A 112 -23.49 24.14 20.91
C ASN A 112 -24.40 24.25 19.66
N ASN A 113 -25.03 23.14 19.26
CA ASN A 113 -25.85 22.95 18.05
C ASN A 113 -25.11 22.97 16.69
N ASP A 114 -23.79 23.14 16.68
CA ASP A 114 -22.97 23.06 15.48
C ASP A 114 -22.24 21.72 15.36
N TRP A 115 -21.97 21.32 14.12
CA TRP A 115 -21.12 20.16 13.83
C TRP A 115 -19.67 20.62 13.71
N VAL A 116 -18.82 20.05 14.56
CA VAL A 116 -17.40 20.39 14.67
C VAL A 116 -16.58 19.19 14.27
N VAL A 117 -15.62 19.42 13.38
CA VAL A 117 -14.64 18.44 12.94
C VAL A 117 -13.61 18.25 14.05
N VAL A 118 -13.29 16.99 14.31
CA VAL A 118 -12.40 16.61 15.40
C VAL A 118 -11.27 15.73 14.95
N ASP A 119 -10.14 15.87 15.63
CA ASP A 119 -9.08 14.89 15.58
C ASP A 119 -9.25 13.89 16.73
N THR A 120 -9.57 12.64 16.39
CA THR A 120 -9.78 11.51 17.29
C THR A 120 -9.07 10.27 16.76
N ASP A 121 -8.42 9.50 17.62
CA ASP A 121 -7.96 8.14 17.26
C ASP A 121 -8.94 7.07 17.73
N ASN A 122 -10.19 7.16 17.25
CA ASN A 122 -11.36 6.37 17.65
C ASN A 122 -11.94 6.69 19.02
N ASP A 123 -11.27 7.51 19.83
CA ASP A 123 -11.80 8.04 21.08
C ASP A 123 -12.30 9.49 20.90
N PHE A 124 -13.61 9.67 20.88
CA PHE A 124 -14.24 11.00 20.74
C PHE A 124 -14.14 11.82 22.04
N THR A 125 -13.87 11.19 23.19
CA THR A 125 -13.81 11.86 24.49
C THR A 125 -12.55 12.71 24.67
N GLN A 126 -11.43 12.30 24.04
CA GLN A 126 -10.15 13.02 24.07
C GLN A 126 -9.94 13.94 22.86
N SER A 127 -11.01 14.18 22.10
CA SER A 127 -10.90 14.82 20.79
C SER A 127 -10.60 16.32 20.90
N GLN A 128 -9.67 16.78 20.06
CA GLN A 128 -9.39 18.21 19.93
C GLN A 128 -10.34 18.81 18.90
N ARG A 129 -11.07 19.85 19.31
CA ARG A 129 -11.92 20.64 18.41
C ARG A 129 -11.04 21.46 17.48
N ARG A 130 -11.30 21.38 16.18
CA ARG A 130 -10.44 22.01 15.16
C ARG A 130 -11.19 23.11 14.42
N LEU A 131 -12.33 22.79 13.81
CA LEU A 131 -13.13 23.72 13.01
C LEU A 131 -14.56 23.24 12.82
N THR A 132 -15.48 24.15 12.50
CA THR A 132 -16.87 23.78 12.15
C THR A 132 -16.93 23.11 10.77
N LEU A 133 -17.92 22.25 10.54
CA LEU A 133 -18.11 21.57 9.26
C LEU A 133 -18.27 22.55 8.08
N PRO A 134 -19.01 23.68 8.20
CA PRO A 134 -19.05 24.68 7.12
C PRO A 134 -17.70 25.36 6.87
N ALA A 135 -16.94 25.69 7.92
CA ALA A 135 -15.61 26.26 7.75
C ALA A 135 -14.66 25.27 7.04
N LEU A 136 -14.76 23.98 7.38
CA LEU A 136 -14.03 22.94 6.67
C LEU A 136 -14.43 22.86 5.20
N ALA A 137 -15.74 22.84 4.92
CA ALA A 137 -16.24 22.72 3.56
C ALA A 137 -15.73 23.86 2.67
N LEU A 138 -15.67 25.09 3.18
CA LEU A 138 -15.08 26.22 2.47
C LEU A 138 -13.60 26.01 2.13
N ALA A 139 -12.81 25.46 3.05
CA ALA A 139 -11.40 25.19 2.81
C ALA A 139 -11.16 23.99 1.88
N LEU A 140 -12.04 22.98 1.96
CA LEU A 140 -11.91 21.73 1.22
C LEU A 140 -12.45 21.82 -0.21
N THR A 141 -13.54 22.56 -0.44
CA THR A 141 -14.22 22.65 -1.75
C THR A 141 -13.28 22.94 -2.93
N PRO A 142 -12.33 23.89 -2.85
CA PRO A 142 -11.40 24.15 -3.95
C PRO A 142 -10.45 23.00 -4.28
N LYS A 143 -10.33 22.01 -3.38
CA LYS A 143 -9.46 20.84 -3.51
C LYS A 143 -10.22 19.56 -3.86
N LEU A 144 -11.55 19.59 -3.88
CA LEU A 144 -12.39 18.45 -4.24
C LEU A 144 -12.36 18.20 -5.75
N MET A 145 -12.27 16.92 -6.12
CA MET A 145 -12.47 16.41 -7.46
C MET A 145 -13.92 15.94 -7.61
N ARG A 146 -14.44 15.99 -8.85
CA ARG A 146 -15.83 15.60 -9.17
C ARG A 146 -16.23 14.20 -8.68
N HIS A 147 -15.27 13.28 -8.58
CA HIS A 147 -15.51 11.89 -8.22
C HIS A 147 -15.25 11.58 -6.74
N ASP A 148 -14.87 12.59 -5.94
CA ASP A 148 -14.59 12.37 -4.53
C ASP A 148 -15.86 11.99 -3.76
N ALA A 149 -15.72 10.98 -2.91
CA ALA A 149 -16.70 10.65 -1.89
C ALA A 149 -16.30 11.27 -0.54
N ILE A 150 -17.28 11.77 0.20
CA ILE A 150 -17.11 12.31 1.55
C ILE A 150 -17.74 11.33 2.54
N ILE A 151 -16.90 10.72 3.37
CA ILE A 151 -17.33 9.84 4.44
C ILE A 151 -17.37 10.65 5.73
N ILE A 152 -18.53 10.72 6.37
CA ILE A 152 -18.74 11.44 7.63
C ILE A 152 -19.05 10.44 8.73
N ARG A 153 -18.28 10.51 9.82
CA ARG A 153 -18.52 9.73 11.04
C ARG A 153 -18.84 10.69 12.19
N PRO A 154 -20.09 10.76 12.65
CA PRO A 154 -20.40 11.43 13.91
C PRO A 154 -19.91 10.60 15.11
N GLU A 155 -19.91 11.21 16.28
CA GLU A 155 -19.67 10.50 17.54
C GLU A 155 -20.62 9.31 17.72
N PRO A 156 -20.15 8.22 18.35
CA PRO A 156 -20.99 7.07 18.68
C PRO A 156 -22.27 7.50 19.40
N GLU A 157 -23.34 6.72 19.22
CA GLU A 157 -24.64 6.95 19.87
C GLU A 157 -25.34 8.29 19.52
N THR A 158 -24.92 8.96 18.45
CA THR A 158 -25.61 10.15 17.93
C THR A 158 -27.12 9.89 17.76
N ARG A 159 -27.93 10.77 18.36
CA ARG A 159 -29.40 10.69 18.29
C ARG A 159 -29.88 10.85 16.85
N LEU A 160 -30.98 10.15 16.52
CA LEU A 160 -31.54 10.19 15.17
C LEU A 160 -31.94 11.60 14.70
N SER A 161 -32.44 12.46 15.59
CA SER A 161 -32.74 13.87 15.26
C SER A 161 -31.50 14.62 14.79
N ASP A 162 -30.37 14.35 15.45
CA ASP A 162 -29.11 15.04 15.25
C ASP A 162 -28.46 14.50 13.98
N LEU A 163 -28.51 13.19 13.77
CA LEU A 163 -28.10 12.55 12.53
C LEU A 163 -28.84 13.13 11.31
N LYS A 164 -30.15 13.37 11.41
CA LYS A 164 -30.93 14.02 10.35
C LYS A 164 -30.44 15.45 10.07
N GLN A 165 -30.13 16.22 11.11
CA GLN A 165 -29.57 17.56 10.95
C GLN A 165 -28.17 17.51 10.31
N LEU A 166 -27.33 16.55 10.70
CA LEU A 166 -26.01 16.36 10.11
C LEU A 166 -26.10 16.00 8.63
N LEU A 167 -27.01 15.08 8.27
CA LEU A 167 -27.26 14.70 6.87
C LEU A 167 -27.65 15.92 6.02
N GLN A 168 -28.55 16.76 6.52
CA GLN A 168 -28.95 18.00 5.84
C GLN A 168 -27.78 18.97 5.71
N SER A 169 -27.02 19.16 6.79
CA SER A 169 -25.83 20.03 6.79
C SER A 169 -24.79 19.55 5.78
N ALA A 170 -24.43 18.27 5.79
CA ALA A 170 -23.48 17.67 4.87
C ALA A 170 -23.90 17.80 3.40
N LYS A 171 -25.17 17.56 3.09
CA LYS A 171 -25.71 17.78 1.72
C LYS A 171 -25.63 19.23 1.28
N ALA A 172 -25.88 20.17 2.19
CA ALA A 172 -25.75 21.59 1.88
C ALA A 172 -24.29 22.00 1.65
N GLN A 173 -23.35 21.42 2.40
CA GLN A 173 -21.92 21.71 2.27
C GLN A 173 -21.28 21.04 1.05
N PHE A 174 -21.73 19.84 0.66
CA PHE A 174 -21.15 19.05 -0.43
C PHE A 174 -22.21 18.59 -1.46
N PRO A 175 -22.95 19.50 -2.10
CA PRO A 175 -24.14 19.17 -2.90
C PRO A 175 -23.85 18.34 -4.16
N GLN A 176 -22.61 18.30 -4.64
CA GLN A 176 -22.21 17.60 -5.87
C GLN A 176 -21.38 16.33 -5.63
N HIS A 177 -21.21 15.91 -4.38
CA HIS A 177 -20.32 14.81 -4.01
C HIS A 177 -21.11 13.65 -3.41
N SER A 178 -20.57 12.44 -3.57
CA SER A 178 -21.16 11.24 -2.97
C SER A 178 -20.94 11.28 -1.46
N LEU A 179 -22.02 11.18 -0.68
CA LEU A 179 -21.95 11.18 0.77
C LEU A 179 -22.09 9.75 1.31
N GLN A 180 -21.21 9.38 2.24
CA GLN A 180 -21.34 8.15 3.01
C GLN A 180 -21.31 8.48 4.50
N PHE A 181 -22.06 7.73 5.29
CA PHE A 181 -22.24 7.99 6.71
C PHE A 181 -21.96 6.75 7.53
N VAL A 182 -20.99 6.84 8.45
CA VAL A 182 -20.69 5.78 9.41
C VAL A 182 -21.62 5.95 10.61
N VAL A 183 -22.54 5.01 10.82
CA VAL A 183 -23.58 5.11 11.86
C VAL A 183 -23.83 3.75 12.50
N ALA A 184 -24.45 3.75 13.68
CA ALA A 184 -24.95 2.51 14.29
C ALA A 184 -25.79 1.70 13.29
N GLU A 185 -25.58 0.39 13.25
CA GLU A 185 -26.21 -0.53 12.29
C GLU A 185 -27.72 -0.29 12.15
N LYS A 186 -28.41 -0.09 13.28
CA LYS A 186 -29.86 0.22 13.35
C LYS A 186 -30.31 1.44 12.54
N TYR A 187 -29.42 2.35 12.19
CA TYR A 187 -29.71 3.57 11.43
C TYR A 187 -29.28 3.52 9.97
N VAL A 188 -28.54 2.50 9.53
CA VAL A 188 -27.97 2.39 8.17
C VAL A 188 -29.06 2.50 7.10
N VAL A 189 -30.12 1.68 7.18
CA VAL A 189 -31.24 1.70 6.23
C VAL A 189 -31.95 3.06 6.21
N GLN A 190 -32.04 3.75 7.34
CA GLN A 190 -32.69 5.06 7.41
C GLN A 190 -31.84 6.16 6.76
N VAL A 191 -30.53 6.09 6.93
CA VAL A 191 -29.55 6.94 6.24
C VAL A 191 -29.65 6.72 4.73
N GLU A 192 -29.72 5.46 4.28
CA GLU A 192 -29.87 5.12 2.86
C GLU A 192 -31.16 5.63 2.24
N LYS A 193 -32.29 5.57 2.97
CA LYS A 193 -33.56 6.18 2.54
C LYS A 193 -33.47 7.70 2.36
N SER A 194 -32.48 8.33 2.97
CA SER A 194 -32.21 9.76 2.78
C SER A 194 -31.35 10.03 1.53
N GLY A 195 -31.02 9.02 0.71
CA GLY A 195 -30.27 9.17 -0.54
C GLY A 195 -28.77 9.35 -0.36
N VAL A 196 -28.19 8.83 0.72
CA VAL A 196 -26.73 8.77 0.94
C VAL A 196 -26.33 7.34 1.27
N LYS A 197 -25.07 6.95 1.10
CA LYS A 197 -24.64 5.58 1.40
C LYS A 197 -24.48 5.36 2.91
N GLY A 198 -25.04 4.29 3.45
CA GLY A 198 -24.84 3.89 4.83
C GLY A 198 -23.60 3.01 5.00
N VAL A 199 -22.87 3.23 6.09
CA VAL A 199 -21.77 2.37 6.56
C VAL A 199 -22.06 2.06 8.02
N SER A 200 -22.05 0.79 8.40
CA SER A 200 -22.22 0.41 9.80
C SER A 200 -20.98 0.78 10.61
N ASP A 201 -21.13 1.22 11.85
CA ASP A 201 -20.03 1.45 12.78
C ASP A 201 -19.47 0.15 13.42
N SER A 202 -20.10 -0.98 13.09
CA SER A 202 -19.84 -2.31 13.62
C SER A 202 -20.03 -3.39 12.54
N PRO A 203 -19.41 -4.58 12.67
CA PRO A 203 -19.48 -5.63 11.67
C PRO A 203 -20.91 -5.93 11.20
N ALA A 204 -21.13 -5.84 9.89
CA ALA A 204 -22.41 -6.08 9.25
C ALA A 204 -22.21 -6.87 7.95
N GLN A 205 -23.09 -7.84 7.67
CA GLN A 205 -23.02 -8.64 6.44
C GLN A 205 -23.62 -7.91 5.23
N SER A 206 -24.69 -7.13 5.42
CA SER A 206 -25.45 -6.53 4.31
C SER A 206 -24.96 -5.13 3.89
N HIS A 207 -24.03 -4.54 4.64
CA HIS A 207 -23.51 -3.20 4.38
C HIS A 207 -22.01 -3.15 4.68
N PRO A 208 -21.27 -2.24 4.03
CA PRO A 208 -19.93 -1.92 4.48
C PRO A 208 -19.92 -1.48 5.94
N TYR A 209 -18.85 -1.78 6.65
CA TYR A 209 -18.71 -1.42 8.06
C TYR A 209 -17.33 -0.87 8.40
N LEU A 210 -17.27 -0.09 9.47
CA LEU A 210 -16.03 0.37 10.07
C LEU A 210 -15.40 -0.77 10.87
N ALA A 211 -14.17 -1.14 10.53
CA ALA A 211 -13.42 -2.16 11.24
C ALA A 211 -13.10 -1.75 12.69
N ALA A 212 -12.88 -2.75 13.54
CA ALA A 212 -12.40 -2.53 14.90
C ALA A 212 -11.02 -1.86 14.93
N THR A 213 -10.73 -1.13 16.00
CA THR A 213 -9.47 -0.40 16.20
C THR A 213 -8.24 -1.29 16.19
N SER A 214 -8.38 -2.58 16.53
CA SER A 214 -7.31 -3.58 16.45
C SER A 214 -6.77 -3.79 15.03
N LEU A 215 -7.50 -3.38 13.99
CA LEU A 215 -7.08 -3.45 12.59
C LEU A 215 -6.48 -2.13 12.06
N THR A 216 -6.40 -1.10 12.91
CA THR A 216 -5.81 0.20 12.58
C THR A 216 -4.33 0.28 12.97
N SER A 217 -3.61 1.26 12.43
CA SER A 217 -2.20 1.55 12.75
C SER A 217 -1.93 3.05 12.68
N ASN A 218 -0.70 3.47 12.99
CA ASN A 218 -0.29 4.86 12.84
C ASN A 218 -0.49 5.41 11.42
N ALA A 219 -0.35 4.57 10.39
CA ALA A 219 -0.57 4.95 8.98
C ALA A 219 -2.00 4.67 8.51
N ARG A 220 -2.62 3.58 8.98
CA ARG A 220 -4.00 3.18 8.66
C ARG A 220 -4.94 3.60 9.77
N LYS A 221 -5.38 4.84 9.76
CA LYS A 221 -6.22 5.40 10.83
C LYS A 221 -7.56 4.70 10.95
N ARG A 222 -8.20 4.34 9.83
CA ARG A 222 -9.43 3.51 9.82
C ARG A 222 -9.41 2.56 8.63
N VAL A 223 -10.20 1.51 8.72
CA VAL A 223 -10.44 0.57 7.62
C VAL A 223 -11.94 0.39 7.48
N LEU A 224 -12.47 0.55 6.28
CA LEU A 224 -13.82 0.08 5.95
C LEU A 224 -13.72 -1.29 5.33
N MET A 225 -14.59 -2.19 5.77
CA MET A 225 -14.65 -3.55 5.30
C MET A 225 -16.02 -3.85 4.72
N THR A 226 -16.06 -4.87 3.88
CA THR A 226 -17.28 -5.56 3.49
C THR A 226 -17.13 -7.03 3.83
N VAL A 227 -18.25 -7.73 3.99
CA VAL A 227 -18.25 -9.19 4.02
C VAL A 227 -18.70 -9.67 2.64
N ASP A 228 -17.98 -10.61 2.05
CA ASP A 228 -18.38 -11.24 0.79
C ASP A 228 -19.45 -12.33 1.00
N SER A 229 -19.88 -12.98 -0.08
CA SER A 229 -20.87 -14.08 -0.01
C SER A 229 -20.38 -15.33 0.71
N PHE A 230 -19.09 -15.40 1.08
CA PHE A 230 -18.44 -16.51 1.75
C PHE A 230 -18.06 -16.19 3.20
N ASP A 231 -18.64 -15.12 3.77
CA ASP A 231 -18.34 -14.62 5.11
C ASP A 231 -16.87 -14.19 5.31
N VAL A 232 -16.18 -13.84 4.22
CA VAL A 232 -14.81 -13.33 4.26
C VAL A 232 -14.85 -11.81 4.30
N ALA A 233 -14.24 -11.24 5.35
CA ALA A 233 -14.12 -9.81 5.52
C ALA A 233 -12.95 -9.27 4.68
N GLU A 234 -13.25 -8.33 3.78
CA GLU A 234 -12.25 -7.71 2.89
C GLU A 234 -12.22 -6.19 3.07
N PRO A 235 -11.02 -5.56 3.09
CA PRO A 235 -10.90 -4.11 3.15
C PRO A 235 -11.32 -3.48 1.82
N ILE A 236 -12.31 -2.58 1.85
CA ILE A 236 -12.74 -1.83 0.68
C ILE A 236 -12.19 -0.41 0.65
N ALA A 237 -11.85 0.14 1.82
CA ALA A 237 -11.27 1.46 1.93
C ALA A 237 -10.35 1.57 3.15
N ILE A 238 -9.31 2.39 3.01
CA ILE A 238 -8.35 2.71 4.06
C ILE A 238 -8.34 4.22 4.23
N ILE A 239 -8.51 4.66 5.47
CA ILE A 239 -8.47 6.06 5.85
C ILE A 239 -7.06 6.36 6.35
N VAL A 240 -6.41 7.35 5.74
CA VAL A 240 -5.01 7.71 5.97
C VAL A 240 -4.89 9.20 6.31
N ASP A 241 -3.84 9.58 7.00
CA ASP A 241 -3.45 10.98 7.19
C ASP A 241 -2.22 11.32 6.34
N THR A 242 -1.03 11.36 6.94
CA THR A 242 0.23 11.79 6.34
C THR A 242 1.07 10.63 5.81
N GLN A 243 0.57 9.38 5.87
CA GLN A 243 1.34 8.18 5.48
C GLN A 243 0.59 7.26 4.49
N PRO A 244 0.14 7.78 3.34
CA PRO A 244 -0.61 6.98 2.35
C PRO A 244 0.18 5.78 1.81
N LEU A 245 1.49 5.91 1.58
CA LEU A 245 2.31 4.80 1.09
C LEU A 245 2.41 3.67 2.13
N THR A 246 2.79 4.00 3.37
CA THR A 246 2.89 3.01 4.45
C THR A 246 1.55 2.29 4.68
N ALA A 247 0.45 3.04 4.67
CA ALA A 247 -0.88 2.48 4.80
C ALA A 247 -1.21 1.48 3.68
N CYS A 248 -0.89 1.85 2.44
CA CYS A 248 -1.04 1.01 1.26
C CYS A 248 -0.19 -0.27 1.38
N MET A 249 1.08 -0.17 1.76
CA MET A 249 1.99 -1.31 1.94
C MET A 249 1.57 -2.27 3.06
N GLN A 250 0.98 -1.74 4.15
CA GLN A 250 0.42 -2.57 5.22
C GLN A 250 -0.84 -3.33 4.80
N ALA A 251 -1.60 -2.81 3.82
CA ALA A 251 -2.77 -3.47 3.27
C ALA A 251 -2.42 -4.47 2.15
N ASN A 252 -1.45 -4.13 1.30
CA ASN A 252 -0.99 -4.97 0.22
C ASN A 252 0.55 -4.99 0.16
N LYS A 253 1.13 -6.14 0.50
CA LYS A 253 2.60 -6.35 0.49
C LYS A 253 3.22 -6.25 -0.91
N SER A 254 2.40 -6.31 -1.96
CA SER A 254 2.83 -6.24 -3.36
C SER A 254 2.68 -4.84 -3.99
N VAL A 255 2.35 -3.82 -3.18
CA VAL A 255 2.26 -2.42 -3.63
C VAL A 255 3.55 -1.97 -4.29
N VAL A 256 4.66 -2.17 -3.59
CA VAL A 256 6.00 -1.87 -4.08
C VAL A 256 6.54 -3.12 -4.77
N LEU A 257 6.86 -3.00 -6.05
CA LEU A 257 7.43 -4.11 -6.80
C LEU A 257 8.82 -4.48 -6.29
N ALA A 258 9.28 -5.69 -6.61
CA ALA A 258 10.62 -6.16 -6.26
C ALA A 258 11.71 -5.21 -6.79
N PRO A 259 12.91 -5.19 -6.17
CA PRO A 259 14.05 -4.42 -6.65
C PRO A 259 14.32 -4.68 -8.15
N THR A 260 14.55 -3.61 -8.90
CA THR A 260 14.94 -3.67 -10.31
C THR A 260 16.43 -3.96 -10.48
N GLN A 261 17.22 -3.73 -9.43
CA GLN A 261 18.65 -3.99 -9.37
C GLN A 261 19.01 -4.79 -8.12
N LYS A 262 20.02 -5.65 -8.24
CA LYS A 262 20.59 -6.41 -7.12
C LYS A 262 21.87 -5.76 -6.65
N ILE A 263 22.08 -5.71 -5.34
CA ILE A 263 23.36 -5.31 -4.75
C ILE A 263 24.24 -6.54 -4.69
N ILE A 264 25.26 -6.57 -5.55
CA ILE A 264 26.27 -7.63 -5.58
C ILE A 264 27.57 -7.21 -4.86
N ALA A 265 27.77 -5.91 -4.64
CA ALA A 265 28.89 -5.34 -3.90
C ALA A 265 28.49 -3.96 -3.34
N PRO A 266 29.16 -3.44 -2.29
CA PRO A 266 28.92 -2.09 -1.80
C PRO A 266 29.10 -1.06 -2.93
N PRO A 267 28.09 -0.21 -3.22
CA PRO A 267 28.19 0.80 -4.27
C PRO A 267 29.18 1.91 -3.90
N LEU A 268 29.88 2.46 -4.90
CA LEU A 268 30.81 3.58 -4.72
C LEU A 268 30.10 4.89 -4.36
N THR A 269 28.88 5.07 -4.86
CA THR A 269 28.02 6.22 -4.59
C THR A 269 26.61 5.73 -4.32
N VAL A 270 26.01 6.21 -3.22
CA VAL A 270 24.61 5.95 -2.90
C VAL A 270 23.83 7.23 -3.13
N ASP A 271 22.88 7.19 -4.05
CA ASP A 271 21.93 8.28 -4.31
C ASP A 271 20.49 7.77 -4.26
N ALA A 272 19.53 8.68 -4.30
CA ALA A 272 18.10 8.35 -4.24
C ALA A 272 17.65 7.44 -5.42
N VAL A 273 18.28 7.57 -6.59
CA VAL A 273 17.94 6.76 -7.78
C VAL A 273 18.39 5.32 -7.56
N LEU A 274 19.61 5.10 -7.08
CA LEU A 274 20.10 3.78 -6.71
C LEU A 274 19.22 3.17 -5.63
N LEU A 275 18.94 3.91 -4.55
CA LEU A 275 18.08 3.46 -3.46
C LEU A 275 16.72 3.00 -3.97
N ALA A 276 16.07 3.79 -4.84
CA ALA A 276 14.80 3.41 -5.46
C ALA A 276 14.88 2.09 -6.25
N ASN A 277 16.03 1.74 -6.83
CA ASN A 277 16.21 0.52 -7.60
C ASN A 277 16.56 -0.72 -6.77
N VAL A 278 17.24 -0.53 -5.63
CA VAL A 278 17.79 -1.64 -4.84
C VAL A 278 17.06 -1.93 -3.53
N LEU A 279 16.34 -0.95 -2.97
CA LEU A 279 15.63 -1.13 -1.70
C LEU A 279 14.58 -2.25 -1.81
N PRO A 280 14.48 -3.16 -0.83
CA PRO A 280 13.43 -4.18 -0.78
C PRO A 280 12.03 -3.58 -0.77
N SER A 281 11.01 -4.37 -1.13
CA SER A 281 9.63 -3.89 -1.23
C SER A 281 9.02 -3.45 0.09
N ASN A 282 9.55 -3.90 1.24
CA ASN A 282 9.10 -3.48 2.57
C ASN A 282 9.87 -2.28 3.15
N ALA A 283 10.80 -1.70 2.39
CA ALA A 283 11.59 -0.55 2.84
C ALA A 283 10.73 0.72 2.97
N ASP A 284 11.11 1.61 3.88
CA ASP A 284 10.52 2.94 3.96
C ASP A 284 11.13 3.88 2.91
N PHE A 285 10.40 4.09 1.81
CA PHE A 285 10.82 4.96 0.72
C PHE A 285 10.68 6.46 1.05
N ASN A 286 9.98 6.86 2.12
CA ASN A 286 9.91 8.27 2.52
C ASN A 286 11.10 8.71 3.38
N ARG A 287 12.02 7.79 3.69
CA ARG A 287 13.22 8.04 4.50
C ARG A 287 14.51 7.79 3.73
N LEU A 288 14.56 8.15 2.44
CA LEU A 288 15.71 7.86 1.56
C LEU A 288 17.05 8.35 2.12
N ASP A 289 17.08 9.50 2.77
CA ASP A 289 18.31 10.03 3.38
C ASP A 289 18.86 9.11 4.48
N GLU A 290 17.98 8.50 5.27
CA GLU A 290 18.37 7.52 6.29
C GLU A 290 18.73 6.17 5.66
N GLN A 291 18.02 5.76 4.62
CA GLN A 291 18.34 4.55 3.85
C GLN A 291 19.74 4.66 3.24
N GLN A 292 20.15 5.86 2.81
CA GLN A 292 21.47 6.11 2.25
C GLN A 292 22.59 5.75 3.24
N LEU A 293 22.40 6.11 4.52
CA LEU A 293 23.35 5.82 5.59
C LEU A 293 23.41 4.31 5.85
N LEU A 294 22.25 3.67 6.00
CA LEU A 294 22.14 2.25 6.32
C LEU A 294 22.68 1.33 5.21
N LEU A 295 22.58 1.76 3.95
CA LEU A 295 23.03 0.95 2.82
C LEU A 295 24.51 0.57 2.92
N SER A 296 25.33 1.49 3.42
CA SER A 296 26.77 1.27 3.60
C SER A 296 27.09 0.17 4.61
N ASP A 297 26.21 -0.02 5.61
CA ASP A 297 26.29 -1.07 6.63
C ASP A 297 25.62 -2.38 6.17
N GLY A 298 25.17 -2.45 4.92
CA GLY A 298 24.43 -3.60 4.40
C GLY A 298 23.05 -3.77 5.07
N GLN A 299 22.46 -2.67 5.52
CA GLN A 299 21.15 -2.62 6.19
C GLN A 299 20.18 -1.68 5.48
N TYR A 300 18.90 -1.84 5.77
CA TYR A 300 17.85 -0.93 5.34
C TYR A 300 16.77 -0.82 6.41
N LEU A 301 16.00 0.26 6.35
CA LEU A 301 14.89 0.53 7.26
C LEU A 301 13.56 0.09 6.64
N THR A 302 12.74 -0.65 7.38
CA THR A 302 11.39 -1.02 6.95
C THR A 302 10.36 0.05 7.30
N ILE A 303 9.18 -0.03 6.69
CA ILE A 303 8.02 0.81 7.04
C ILE A 303 7.54 0.70 8.49
N ASP A 304 7.95 -0.35 9.20
CA ASP A 304 7.64 -0.57 10.61
C ASP A 304 8.79 -0.08 11.52
N ASN A 305 9.68 0.76 10.99
CA ASN A 305 10.87 1.31 11.66
C ASN A 305 11.85 0.24 12.16
N GLN A 306 11.93 -0.91 11.48
CA GLN A 306 12.89 -1.95 11.81
C GLN A 306 14.09 -1.88 10.88
N GLN A 307 15.30 -1.90 11.44
CA GLN A 307 16.50 -2.09 10.63
C GLN A 307 16.65 -3.58 10.31
N GLN A 308 16.80 -3.91 9.03
CA GLN A 308 16.99 -5.27 8.54
C GLN A 308 18.24 -5.33 7.66
N SER A 309 18.97 -6.44 7.73
CA SER A 309 20.07 -6.68 6.81
C SER A 309 19.53 -6.95 5.41
N TYR A 310 20.25 -6.51 4.39
CA TYR A 310 19.95 -6.92 3.02
C TYR A 310 19.98 -8.44 2.92
N PRO A 311 18.98 -9.06 2.27
CA PRO A 311 19.07 -10.45 1.87
C PRO A 311 20.13 -10.52 0.76
N LEU A 312 21.40 -10.56 1.14
CA LEU A 312 22.51 -10.76 0.21
C LEU A 312 22.26 -12.11 -0.47
N SER A 313 21.83 -12.10 -1.74
CA SER A 313 21.83 -13.31 -2.54
C SER A 313 23.30 -13.65 -2.81
N ASN A 314 23.81 -14.56 -1.98
CA ASN A 314 25.20 -15.01 -1.92
C ASN A 314 26.10 -14.00 -1.21
N LYS A 315 26.61 -14.40 -0.03
CA LYS A 315 27.96 -13.98 0.37
C LYS A 315 28.84 -14.18 -0.86
N ILE A 316 29.42 -13.12 -1.39
CA ILE A 316 30.56 -13.27 -2.29
C ILE A 316 31.54 -14.16 -1.53
N ASP A 317 31.86 -15.33 -2.08
CA ASP A 317 32.96 -16.12 -1.53
C ASP A 317 34.21 -15.27 -1.81
N THR A 318 34.63 -14.51 -0.80
CA THR A 318 35.81 -13.64 -0.86
C THR A 318 37.08 -14.46 -1.04
N ASN A 319 36.99 -15.78 -0.89
CA ASN A 319 38.06 -16.69 -1.21
C ASN A 319 38.16 -16.90 -2.74
N ARG A 320 39.04 -16.12 -3.37
CA ARG A 320 39.38 -16.25 -4.80
C ARG A 320 39.82 -17.67 -5.18
N CYS A 321 40.36 -18.46 -4.26
CA CYS A 321 40.76 -19.84 -4.53
C CYS A 321 39.57 -20.77 -4.76
N ARG A 322 38.45 -20.54 -4.06
CA ARG A 322 37.21 -21.30 -4.25
C ARG A 322 36.45 -20.95 -5.53
N GLN A 323 36.86 -19.88 -6.21
CA GLN A 323 36.36 -19.50 -7.52
C GLN A 323 37.11 -20.21 -8.67
N LEU A 324 38.20 -20.93 -8.37
CA LEU A 324 38.93 -21.76 -9.32
C LEU A 324 38.37 -23.20 -9.31
N THR A 325 38.45 -23.88 -10.44
CA THR A 325 37.91 -25.25 -10.59
C THR A 325 38.72 -26.24 -9.75
N PRO A 326 38.09 -27.07 -8.89
CA PRO A 326 38.80 -28.10 -8.14
C PRO A 326 39.51 -29.08 -9.08
N GLY A 327 40.83 -29.19 -8.95
CA GLY A 327 41.69 -30.03 -9.80
C GLY A 327 42.54 -29.27 -10.82
N ASP A 328 42.34 -27.96 -10.98
CA ASP A 328 43.25 -27.08 -11.72
C ASP A 328 44.56 -26.87 -10.91
N GLU A 329 45.70 -26.79 -11.59
CA GLU A 329 46.99 -26.48 -10.94
C GLU A 329 46.93 -25.12 -10.22
N LEU A 330 46.18 -24.17 -10.79
CA LEU A 330 45.97 -22.85 -10.18
C LEU A 330 45.14 -22.91 -8.90
N TYR A 331 44.23 -23.89 -8.77
CA TYR A 331 43.40 -24.08 -7.58
C TYR A 331 44.27 -24.54 -6.39
N GLN A 332 45.12 -25.56 -6.60
CA GLN A 332 46.03 -26.04 -5.56
C GLN A 332 47.06 -24.98 -5.17
N TYR A 333 47.64 -24.29 -6.16
CA TYR A 333 48.57 -23.20 -5.90
C TYR A 333 47.95 -22.07 -5.06
N CYS A 334 46.68 -21.72 -5.33
CA CYS A 334 45.98 -20.69 -4.57
C CYS A 334 45.74 -21.12 -3.11
N LEU A 335 45.35 -22.38 -2.88
CA LEU A 335 45.18 -22.93 -1.53
C LEU A 335 46.50 -22.96 -0.75
N ASP A 336 47.59 -23.39 -1.39
CA ASP A 336 48.93 -23.39 -0.79
C ASP A 336 49.37 -21.97 -0.39
N ARG A 337 49.10 -20.97 -1.24
CA ARG A 337 49.40 -19.57 -0.95
C ARG A 337 48.54 -18.99 0.17
N GLN A 338 47.27 -19.40 0.27
CA GLN A 338 46.42 -19.01 1.38
C GLN A 338 46.95 -19.58 2.69
N GLN A 339 47.36 -20.86 2.69
CA GLN A 339 47.95 -21.51 3.84
C GLN A 339 49.30 -20.89 4.23
N ASP A 340 50.14 -20.51 3.27
CA ASP A 340 51.40 -19.77 3.54
C ASP A 340 51.13 -18.41 4.24
N GLY A 341 50.05 -17.71 3.84
CA GLY A 341 49.61 -16.46 4.47
C GLY A 341 49.10 -16.66 5.90
N ASP A 342 48.35 -17.74 6.14
CA ASP A 342 47.79 -18.06 7.45
C ASP A 342 48.86 -18.58 8.44
N THR A 343 49.87 -19.29 7.94
CA THR A 343 51.00 -19.80 8.74
C THR A 343 51.93 -18.66 9.23
N ALA A 344 51.92 -17.52 8.51
CA ALA A 344 52.82 -16.38 8.75
C ALA A 344 52.46 -15.54 9.99
N VAL A 345 51.22 -15.59 10.49
CA VAL A 345 50.80 -14.84 11.69
C VAL A 345 51.58 -15.30 12.94
N THR A 346 52.14 -16.50 12.92
CA THR A 346 52.86 -17.11 14.06
C THR A 346 54.39 -16.91 14.08
N THR A 347 55.06 -16.52 12.98
CA THR A 347 56.55 -16.57 12.92
C THR A 347 57.29 -15.38 12.29
N GLN A 348 56.61 -14.29 11.89
CA GLN A 348 57.22 -13.02 11.41
C GLN A 348 58.31 -13.13 10.31
N LYS A 349 58.38 -14.22 9.54
CA LYS A 349 59.21 -14.33 8.33
C LYS A 349 58.45 -15.01 7.21
N TYR A 350 58.42 -14.38 6.04
CA TYR A 350 57.75 -14.90 4.85
C TYR A 350 58.69 -15.84 4.09
N ILE A 351 58.36 -17.14 4.01
CA ILE A 351 59.06 -18.10 3.15
C ILE A 351 58.13 -18.45 1.99
N MET A 352 58.42 -17.92 0.80
CA MET A 352 57.68 -18.28 -0.41
C MET A 352 58.30 -19.51 -1.06
N LYS A 353 57.55 -20.63 -1.16
CA LYS A 353 57.92 -21.71 -2.08
C LYS A 353 57.94 -21.17 -3.51
N LYS A 354 59.05 -21.39 -4.20
CA LYS A 354 59.28 -20.97 -5.59
C LYS A 354 58.53 -21.93 -6.53
N GLN A 355 57.92 -21.37 -7.56
CA GLN A 355 57.26 -22.11 -8.63
C GLN A 355 58.26 -23.09 -9.28
N GLN A 356 57.89 -24.36 -9.42
CA GLN A 356 58.61 -25.33 -10.25
C GLN A 356 57.99 -25.36 -11.64
#